data_AF-A0A2T4UUP3-F1
#
_entry.id   AF-A0A2T4UUP3-F1
#
_cell.length_a   1.000
_cell.length_b   1.000
_cell.length_c   1.000
_cell.angle_alpha   90.00
_cell.angle_beta   90.00
_cell.angle_gamma   90.00
#
_symmetry.space_group_name_H-M   'P 1'
#
loop_
_entity.id
_entity.type
_entity.pdbx_description
1 polymer ?
#
loop_
_entity_poly.entity_id
_entity_poly.type
_entity_poly.pdbx_seq_one_letter_code
_entity_poly.pdbx_strand_id
1 'polypeptide(L)'
;MSEPRDRPSTRRRLTPRRLAALAAGVVALVGLALLALVPLQYATLAGAGFDSVCRASVGRVPAEEGGLLRGAWSWWPLGTSCEWTLLDGTVTEVQPDWSTTAVAITGAALLLLGIAGAATALLVRRRTRG
;
A
#
# COMPACT_ATOMS: atom_id res chain seq x y z
N MET A 1 37.08 50.66 13.21
CA MET A 1 35.73 50.26 12.76
C MET A 1 35.86 48.91 12.08
N SER A 2 35.18 47.90 12.63
CA SER A 2 35.29 46.52 12.17
C SER A 2 34.32 46.28 11.00
N GLU A 3 34.87 45.86 9.87
CA GLU A 3 34.13 45.54 8.65
C GLU A 3 33.31 44.25 8.86
N PRO A 4 32.00 44.23 8.55
CA PRO A 4 31.19 43.03 8.69
C PRO A 4 31.55 42.04 7.58
N ARG A 5 32.18 40.92 7.94
CA ARG A 5 32.34 39.76 7.04
C ARG A 5 30.97 39.13 6.80
N ASP A 6 30.31 39.54 5.72
CA ASP A 6 29.21 38.78 5.12
C ASP A 6 29.76 37.42 4.68
N ARG A 7 29.44 36.37 5.46
CA ARG A 7 29.65 34.99 5.03
C ARG A 7 28.72 34.73 3.86
N PRO A 8 29.21 34.39 2.66
CA PRO A 8 28.32 33.99 1.59
C PRO A 8 27.59 32.71 2.04
N SER A 9 26.29 32.81 2.23
CA SER A 9 25.44 31.65 2.45
C SER A 9 25.49 30.79 1.18
N THR A 10 26.40 29.83 1.16
CA THR A 10 26.49 28.84 0.08
C THR A 10 25.25 27.96 0.13
N ARG A 11 24.15 28.42 -0.47
CA ARG A 11 23.04 27.55 -0.85
C ARG A 11 23.61 26.54 -1.85
N ARG A 12 24.00 25.36 -1.35
CA ARG A 12 24.38 24.21 -2.17
C ARG A 12 23.20 23.89 -3.09
N ARG A 13 23.24 24.37 -4.33
CA ARG A 13 22.24 24.03 -5.34
C ARG A 13 22.32 22.52 -5.56
N LEU A 14 21.23 21.82 -5.27
CA LEU A 14 21.10 20.39 -5.56
C LEU A 14 21.20 20.20 -7.07
N THR A 15 22.07 19.28 -7.50
CA THR A 15 22.14 18.93 -8.93
C THR A 15 20.85 18.19 -9.32
N PRO A 16 20.36 18.34 -10.56
CA PRO A 16 19.12 17.70 -11.02
C PRO A 16 19.13 16.17 -10.81
N ARG A 17 20.31 15.55 -10.89
CA ARG A 17 20.52 14.13 -10.58
C ARG A 17 20.20 13.76 -9.12
N ARG A 18 20.51 14.62 -8.15
CA ARG A 18 20.17 14.39 -6.74
C ARG A 18 18.67 14.52 -6.50
N LEU A 19 18.02 15.49 -7.16
CA LEU A 19 16.57 15.63 -7.10
C LEU A 19 15.87 14.41 -7.70
N ALA A 20 16.34 13.89 -8.84
CA ALA A 20 15.80 12.66 -9.44
C ALA A 20 15.97 11.45 -8.52
N ALA A 21 17.14 11.28 -7.89
CA ALA A 21 17.37 10.20 -6.93
C ALA A 21 16.49 10.31 -5.68
N LEU A 22 16.30 11.53 -5.16
CA LEU A 22 15.38 11.79 -4.05
C LEU A 22 13.93 11.48 -4.44
N ALA A 23 13.50 11.91 -5.63
CA ALA A 23 12.16 11.61 -6.15
C ALA A 23 11.93 10.10 -6.28
N ALA A 24 12.90 9.37 -6.86
CA ALA A 24 12.83 7.91 -6.95
C ALA A 24 12.75 7.25 -5.56
N GLY A 25 13.52 7.75 -4.58
CA GLY A 25 13.45 7.30 -3.20
C GLY A 25 12.09 7.55 -2.56
N VAL A 26 11.51 8.74 -2.76
CA VAL A 26 10.16 9.07 -2.26
C VAL A 26 9.11 8.15 -2.89
N VAL A 27 9.17 7.93 -4.20
CA VAL A 27 8.25 7.02 -4.91
C VAL A 27 8.36 5.59 -4.36
N ALA A 28 9.59 5.09 -4.13
CA ALA A 28 9.80 3.78 -3.53
C ALA A 28 9.19 3.70 -2.12
N LEU A 29 9.41 4.72 -1.28
CA LEU A 29 8.86 4.77 0.07
C LEU A 29 7.34 4.80 0.09
N VAL A 30 6.72 5.57 -0.81
CA VAL A 30 5.25 5.59 -0.95
C VAL A 30 4.73 4.21 -1.38
N GLY A 31 5.38 3.56 -2.36
CA GLY A 31 5.00 2.21 -2.78
C GLY A 31 5.10 1.19 -1.64
N LEU A 32 6.19 1.24 -0.86
CA LEU A 32 6.39 0.40 0.32
C LEU A 32 5.32 0.66 1.39
N ALA A 33 4.99 1.93 1.65
CA ALA A 33 3.97 2.29 2.61
C ALA A 33 2.60 1.72 2.22
N LEU A 34 2.22 1.83 0.94
CA LEU A 34 0.97 1.26 0.43
C LEU A 34 0.96 -0.28 0.55
N LEU A 35 2.07 -0.95 0.23
CA LEU A 35 2.17 -2.40 0.41
C LEU A 35 2.07 -2.83 1.87
N ALA A 36 2.65 -2.05 2.78
CA ALA A 36 2.59 -2.32 4.22
C ALA A 36 1.17 -2.19 4.80
N LEU A 37 0.25 -1.49 4.11
CA LEU A 37 -1.15 -1.44 4.51
C LEU A 37 -1.83 -2.80 4.45
N VAL A 38 -1.43 -3.70 3.55
CA VAL A 38 -2.04 -5.03 3.41
C VAL A 38 -1.83 -5.90 4.66
N PRO A 39 -0.60 -6.17 5.13
CA PRO A 39 -0.41 -6.94 6.36
C PRO A 39 -0.94 -6.20 7.59
N LEU A 40 -0.91 -4.87 7.61
CA LEU A 40 -1.51 -4.09 8.70
C LEU A 40 -3.02 -4.30 8.77
N GLN A 41 -3.71 -4.22 7.63
CA GLN A 41 -5.14 -4.48 7.51
C GLN A 41 -5.48 -5.93 7.89
N TYR A 42 -4.69 -6.90 7.44
CA TYR A 42 -4.87 -8.29 7.86
C TYR A 42 -4.78 -8.43 9.38
N ALA A 43 -3.76 -7.84 10.01
CA ALA A 43 -3.56 -7.94 11.45
C ALA A 43 -4.69 -7.27 12.25
N THR A 44 -5.19 -6.11 11.80
CA THR A 44 -6.31 -5.44 12.47
C THR A 44 -7.61 -6.25 12.37
N LEU A 45 -7.89 -6.82 11.20
CA LEU A 45 -9.07 -7.66 10.98
C LEU A 45 -8.99 -9.00 11.72
N ALA A 46 -7.82 -9.63 11.71
CA ALA A 46 -7.58 -10.86 12.46
C ALA A 46 -7.73 -10.63 13.97
N GLY A 47 -7.25 -9.48 14.47
CA GLY A 47 -7.41 -9.09 15.87
C GLY A 47 -8.87 -8.81 16.26
N ALA A 48 -9.68 -8.25 15.35
CA ALA A 48 -11.11 -8.05 15.57
C ALA A 48 -11.94 -9.34 15.42
N GLY A 49 -11.41 -10.34 14.70
CA GLY A 49 -12.09 -11.57 14.32
C GLY A 49 -12.91 -11.38 13.03
N PHE A 50 -12.66 -12.21 12.02
CA PHE A 50 -13.29 -12.04 10.70
C PHE A 50 -14.82 -12.17 10.74
N ASP A 51 -15.36 -13.05 11.59
CA ASP A 51 -16.81 -13.21 11.76
C ASP A 51 -17.48 -11.93 12.27
N SER A 52 -16.83 -11.22 13.21
CA SER A 52 -17.36 -9.98 13.78
C SER A 52 -17.40 -8.88 12.73
N VAL A 53 -16.36 -8.79 11.90
CA VAL A 53 -16.29 -7.84 10.79
C VAL A 53 -17.34 -8.14 9.72
N CYS A 54 -17.55 -9.41 9.38
CA CYS A 54 -18.58 -9.81 8.42
C CYS A 54 -19.99 -9.40 8.88
N ARG A 55 -20.33 -9.58 10.17
CA ARG A 55 -21.63 -9.17 10.72
C ARG A 55 -21.79 -7.65 10.80
N ALA A 56 -20.70 -6.92 11.03
CA ALA A 56 -20.74 -5.46 11.13
C ALA A 56 -20.70 -4.75 9.76
N SER A 57 -20.50 -5.49 8.66
CA SER A 57 -20.30 -4.91 7.33
C SER A 57 -21.61 -4.42 6.71
N VAL A 58 -21.73 -3.10 6.54
CA VAL A 58 -22.85 -2.48 5.83
C VAL A 58 -22.75 -2.78 4.33
N GLY A 59 -23.74 -3.46 3.76
CA GLY A 59 -23.86 -3.73 2.33
C GLY A 59 -23.20 -5.01 1.81
N ARG A 60 -22.53 -5.80 2.67
CA ARG A 60 -22.04 -7.16 2.33
C ARG A 60 -22.84 -8.28 2.98
N VAL A 61 -23.89 -7.91 3.71
CA VAL A 61 -24.89 -8.82 4.26
C VAL A 61 -25.94 -9.09 3.17
N PRO A 62 -26.17 -10.36 2.78
CA PRO A 62 -27.21 -10.71 1.82
C PRO A 62 -28.61 -10.34 2.32
N ALA A 63 -29.50 -9.93 1.41
CA ALA A 63 -30.87 -9.53 1.78
C ALA A 63 -31.69 -10.67 2.41
N GLU A 64 -31.39 -11.92 2.05
CA GLU A 64 -32.07 -13.14 2.54
C GLU A 64 -31.18 -13.91 3.52
N GLU A 65 -30.46 -13.21 4.42
CA GLU A 65 -29.56 -13.87 5.37
C GLU A 65 -30.32 -14.77 6.37
N GLY A 66 -29.94 -16.04 6.41
CA GLY A 66 -30.33 -16.98 7.47
C GLY A 66 -29.29 -17.02 8.60
N GLY A 67 -28.00 -16.87 8.28
CA GLY A 67 -26.94 -16.74 9.27
C GLY A 67 -25.53 -16.74 8.67
N LEU A 68 -24.57 -16.15 9.39
CA LEU A 68 -23.15 -16.19 9.02
C LEU A 68 -22.57 -17.56 9.37
N LEU A 69 -22.00 -18.25 8.38
CA LEU A 69 -21.23 -19.49 8.59
C LEU A 69 -19.80 -19.17 8.99
N ARG A 70 -19.14 -18.29 8.24
CA ARG A 70 -17.72 -17.98 8.44
C ARG A 70 -17.29 -16.67 7.79
N GLY A 71 -16.46 -15.91 8.49
CA GLY A 71 -15.60 -14.88 7.94
C GLY A 71 -14.17 -15.41 7.75
N ALA A 72 -13.55 -15.04 6.64
CA ALA A 72 -12.17 -15.40 6.35
C ALA A 72 -11.42 -14.26 5.66
N TRP A 73 -10.10 -14.40 5.57
CA TRP A 73 -9.28 -13.55 4.73
C TRP A 73 -9.04 -14.23 3.38
N SER A 74 -9.35 -13.52 2.30
CA SER A 74 -8.98 -13.91 0.95
C SER A 74 -7.69 -13.21 0.54
N TRP A 75 -6.80 -13.98 -0.10
CA TRP A 75 -5.56 -13.47 -0.67
C TRP A 75 -5.73 -13.03 -2.13
N TRP A 76 -6.87 -13.37 -2.76
CA TRP A 76 -7.19 -12.99 -4.12
C TRP A 76 -8.70 -13.06 -4.41
N PRO A 77 -9.41 -11.91 -4.47
CA PRO A 77 -8.94 -10.55 -4.16
C PRO A 77 -8.54 -10.39 -2.69
N LEU A 78 -7.64 -9.45 -2.38
CA LEU A 78 -7.24 -9.15 -1.00
C LEU A 78 -8.41 -8.54 -0.23
N GLY A 79 -8.80 -9.17 0.89
CA GLY A 79 -9.83 -8.62 1.77
C GLY A 79 -10.55 -9.69 2.59
N THR A 80 -11.61 -9.28 3.27
CA THR A 80 -12.49 -10.18 4.01
C THR A 80 -13.49 -10.86 3.08
N SER A 81 -13.54 -12.19 3.06
CA SER A 81 -14.64 -12.96 2.48
C SER A 81 -15.59 -13.43 3.58
N CYS A 82 -16.88 -13.52 3.25
CA CYS A 82 -17.93 -13.89 4.20
C CYS A 82 -18.85 -14.95 3.58
N GLU A 83 -18.98 -16.08 4.25
CA GLU A 83 -19.83 -17.19 3.85
C GLU A 83 -21.10 -17.18 4.69
N TRP A 84 -22.25 -17.20 4.02
CA TRP A 84 -23.58 -17.06 4.60
C TRP A 84 -24.49 -18.21 4.18
N THR A 85 -25.34 -18.66 5.11
CA THR A 85 -26.52 -19.44 4.77
C THR A 85 -27.67 -18.48 4.51
N LEU A 86 -28.41 -18.67 3.43
CA LEU A 86 -29.63 -17.94 3.12
C LEU A 86 -30.85 -18.56 3.84
N LEU A 87 -31.96 -17.84 3.87
CA LEU A 87 -33.23 -18.33 4.43
C LEU A 87 -33.79 -19.58 3.73
N ASP A 88 -33.43 -19.82 2.48
CA ASP A 88 -33.78 -21.02 1.71
C ASP A 88 -32.83 -22.21 1.97
N GLY A 89 -31.83 -22.04 2.85
CA GLY A 89 -30.84 -23.04 3.20
C GLY A 89 -29.67 -23.15 2.21
N THR A 90 -29.64 -22.33 1.15
CA THR A 90 -28.49 -22.29 0.24
C THR A 90 -27.33 -21.54 0.87
N VAL A 91 -26.11 -21.80 0.39
CA VAL A 91 -24.89 -21.14 0.86
C VAL A 91 -24.37 -20.20 -0.21
N THR A 92 -24.02 -18.97 0.20
CA THR A 92 -23.39 -17.99 -0.66
C THR A 92 -22.10 -17.47 -0.04
N GLU A 93 -21.10 -17.24 -0.89
CA GLU A 93 -19.85 -16.61 -0.50
C GLU A 93 -19.79 -15.19 -1.09
N VAL A 94 -19.74 -14.20 -0.20
CA VAL A 94 -19.54 -12.81 -0.55
C VAL A 94 -18.03 -12.54 -0.57
N GLN A 95 -17.49 -12.38 -1.76
CA GLN A 95 -16.09 -12.08 -1.96
C GLN A 95 -15.75 -10.61 -1.65
N PRO A 96 -14.52 -10.32 -1.23
CA PRO A 96 -14.08 -8.93 -1.06
C PRO A 96 -14.06 -8.19 -2.40
N ASP A 97 -14.17 -6.87 -2.32
CA ASP A 97 -13.95 -6.00 -3.46
C ASP A 97 -12.47 -5.94 -3.88
N TRP A 98 -12.21 -5.37 -5.05
CA TRP A 98 -10.86 -5.25 -5.62
C TRP A 98 -10.07 -4.04 -5.10
N SER A 99 -10.61 -3.25 -4.16
CA SER A 99 -9.98 -1.98 -3.75
C SER A 99 -8.62 -2.20 -3.07
N THR A 100 -8.56 -3.13 -2.12
CA THR A 100 -7.32 -3.47 -1.41
C THR A 100 -6.30 -4.08 -2.36
N THR A 101 -6.75 -4.94 -3.29
CA THR A 101 -5.89 -5.51 -4.34
C THR A 101 -5.32 -4.44 -5.25
N ALA A 102 -6.13 -3.45 -5.67
CA ALA A 102 -5.68 -2.36 -6.51
C ALA A 102 -4.64 -1.47 -5.81
N VAL A 103 -4.83 -1.21 -4.51
CA VAL A 103 -3.85 -0.49 -3.69
C VAL A 103 -2.55 -1.27 -3.58
N ALA A 104 -2.62 -2.59 -3.36
CA ALA A 104 -1.43 -3.44 -3.28
C ALA A 104 -0.65 -3.46 -4.61
N ILE A 105 -1.35 -3.62 -5.74
CA ILE A 105 -0.73 -3.60 -7.08
C ILE A 105 -0.06 -2.25 -7.35
N THR A 106 -0.75 -1.15 -7.02
CA THR A 106 -0.21 0.21 -7.20
C THR A 106 1.01 0.44 -6.31
N GLY A 107 0.96 -0.01 -5.05
CA GLY A 107 2.09 0.02 -4.14
C GLY A 107 3.30 -0.74 -4.68
N ALA A 108 3.08 -1.97 -5.18
CA ALA A 108 4.12 -2.77 -5.82
C ALA A 108 4.72 -2.07 -7.05
N ALA A 109 3.89 -1.53 -7.93
CA ALA A 109 4.35 -0.83 -9.12
C ALA A 109 5.20 0.40 -8.76
N LEU A 110 4.75 1.23 -7.82
CA LEU A 110 5.52 2.40 -7.35
C LEU A 110 6.83 2.00 -6.70
N LEU A 111 6.83 0.94 -5.87
CA LEU A 111 8.04 0.45 -5.24
C LEU A 111 9.07 0.02 -6.29
N LEU A 112 8.64 -0.78 -7.27
CA LEU A 112 9.52 -1.24 -8.36
C LEU A 112 10.04 -0.09 -9.21
N LEU A 113 9.20 0.88 -9.55
CA LEU A 113 9.61 2.08 -10.29
C LEU A 113 10.64 2.91 -9.51
N GLY A 114 10.43 3.11 -8.21
CA GLY A 114 11.37 3.81 -7.35
C GLY A 114 12.72 3.09 -7.23
N ILE A 115 12.71 1.77 -7.07
CA ILE A 115 13.93 0.93 -7.04
C ILE A 115 14.68 1.03 -8.38
N ALA A 116 13.99 0.87 -9.50
CA ALA A 116 14.59 0.98 -10.83
C ALA A 116 15.17 2.38 -11.09
N GLY A 117 14.47 3.44 -10.68
CA GLY A 117 14.94 4.82 -10.75
C GLY A 117 16.20 5.06 -9.90
N ALA A 118 16.25 4.51 -8.69
CA ALA A 118 17.42 4.60 -7.83
C ALA A 118 18.63 3.82 -8.40
N ALA A 119 18.39 2.61 -8.91
CA ALA A 119 19.43 1.76 -9.51
C ALA A 119 20.04 2.41 -10.76
N THR A 120 19.21 2.94 -11.66
CA THR A 120 19.68 3.64 -12.87
C THR A 120 20.50 4.89 -12.52
N ALA A 121 20.08 5.67 -11.51
CA ALA A 121 20.84 6.82 -11.04
C ALA A 121 22.22 6.45 -10.48
N LEU A 122 22.33 5.32 -9.77
CA LEU A 122 23.61 4.80 -9.25
C LEU A 122 24.53 4.30 -10.37
N LEU A 123 24.00 3.59 -11.36
CA LEU A 123 24.77 3.07 -12.50
C LEU A 123 25.34 4.19 -13.38
N VAL A 124 24.55 5.22 -13.69
CA VAL A 124 25.02 6.40 -14.45
C VAL A 124 26.14 7.14 -13.70
N ARG A 125 26.07 7.16 -12.36
CA ARG A 125 27.11 7.77 -11.51
C ARG A 125 28.44 7.02 -11.54
N ARG A 126 28.42 5.69 -11.73
CA ARG A 126 29.64 4.88 -11.90
C ARG A 126 30.34 5.16 -13.22
N ARG A 127 29.59 5.25 -14.33
CA ARG A 127 30.16 5.51 -15.67
C ARG A 127 30.77 6.90 -15.88
N THR A 128 30.35 7.89 -15.10
CA THR A 128 30.85 9.28 -15.22
C THR A 128 32.07 9.58 -14.37
N ARG A 129 32.55 8.61 -13.58
CA ARG A 129 33.75 8.72 -12.73
C ARG A 129 34.89 7.79 -13.18
N GLY A 130 34.63 6.92 -14.14
CA GLY A 130 35.63 6.05 -14.77
C GLY A 130 36.19 6.68 -16.03
#